data_AF-A0A939VDN9-F1
#
_entry.id   AF-A0A939VDN9-F1
#
_cell.length_a   1.000
_cell.length_b   1.000
_cell.length_c   1.000
_cell.angle_alpha   90.00
_cell.angle_beta   90.00
_cell.angle_gamma   90.00
#
_symmetry.space_group_name_H-M   'P 1'
#
loop_
_entity.id
_entity.type
_entity.pdbx_description
1 polymer ?
#
loop_
_entity_poly.entity_id
_entity_poly.type
_entity_poly.pdbx_seq_one_letter_code
_entity_poly.pdbx_strand_id
1 'polypeptide(L)'
;MPSVSEPFGISPLEAMQCGTPSIISWQSGCAEILNNCIKVDYWDIHALADAIYSICHNDSLFHYLQEEGKREVDQITWEKVGRWIKELYIRTLNK
;
A
#
# COMPACT_ATOMS: atom_id res chain seq x y z
N MET A 1 -7.16 -6.50 1.14
CA MET A 1 -8.11 -5.62 0.41
C MET A 1 -8.27 -6.13 -1.03
N PRO A 2 -9.09 -7.16 -1.26
CA PRO A 2 -9.36 -7.70 -2.60
C PRO A 2 -10.42 -6.87 -3.34
N SER A 3 -10.22 -5.54 -3.42
CA SER A 3 -11.20 -4.64 -4.02
C SER A 3 -11.23 -4.80 -5.53
N VAL A 4 -12.43 -4.88 -6.11
CA VAL A 4 -12.62 -4.85 -7.58
C VAL A 4 -12.28 -3.47 -8.15
N SER A 5 -12.54 -2.42 -7.36
CA SER A 5 -12.18 -1.04 -7.67
C SER A 5 -11.91 -0.29 -6.37
N GLU A 6 -10.73 0.32 -6.25
CA GLU A 6 -10.34 1.17 -5.13
C GLU A 6 -9.35 2.23 -5.65
N PRO A 7 -9.75 3.51 -5.81
CA PRO A 7 -8.95 4.50 -6.52
C PRO A 7 -7.77 5.05 -5.71
N PHE A 8 -7.81 4.99 -4.38
CA PHE A 8 -6.73 5.54 -3.55
C PHE A 8 -6.06 4.44 -2.73
N GLY A 9 -6.84 3.68 -1.96
CA GLY A 9 -6.32 2.58 -1.15
C GLY A 9 -5.56 3.07 0.08
N ILE A 10 -6.13 3.98 0.88
CA ILE A 10 -5.50 4.41 2.14
C ILE A 10 -5.41 3.27 3.17
N SER A 11 -6.38 2.35 3.15
CA SER A 11 -6.47 1.25 4.11
C SER A 11 -5.21 0.37 4.18
N PRO A 12 -4.60 -0.09 3.06
CA PRO A 12 -3.33 -0.81 3.11
C PRO A 12 -2.16 0.06 3.60
N LEU A 13 -2.13 1.37 3.29
CA LEU A 13 -1.09 2.26 3.82
C LEU A 13 -1.18 2.34 5.36
N GLU A 14 -2.37 2.52 5.90
CA GLU A 14 -2.62 2.57 7.35
C GLU A 14 -2.29 1.23 8.03
N ALA A 15 -2.69 0.11 7.42
CA ALA A 15 -2.38 -1.23 7.91
C ALA A 15 -0.86 -1.46 7.98
N MET A 16 -0.13 -1.10 6.91
CA MET A 16 1.34 -1.21 6.85
C MET A 16 2.03 -0.28 7.85
N GLN A 17 1.51 0.93 8.08
CA GLN A 17 2.06 1.86 9.09
C GLN A 17 1.95 1.28 10.51
N CYS A 18 0.88 0.53 10.78
CA CYS A 18 0.66 -0.23 12.01
C CYS A 18 1.46 -1.55 12.07
N GLY A 19 2.32 -1.84 11.09
CA GLY A 19 3.12 -3.07 11.05
C GLY A 19 2.30 -4.31 10.70
N THR A 20 1.19 -4.15 9.98
CA THR A 20 0.37 -5.27 9.49
C THR A 20 0.67 -5.55 8.02
N PRO A 21 1.18 -6.75 7.67
CA PRO A 21 1.32 -7.16 6.27
C PRO A 21 0.00 -7.03 5.51
N SER A 22 0.07 -6.53 4.27
CA SER A 22 -1.12 -6.27 3.45
C SER A 22 -1.12 -7.09 2.17
N ILE A 23 -2.30 -7.60 1.81
CA ILE A 23 -2.61 -8.19 0.51
C ILE A 23 -3.56 -7.23 -0.22
N ILE A 24 -3.22 -6.81 -1.43
CA ILE A 24 -4.02 -5.86 -2.23
C ILE A 24 -4.33 -6.44 -3.61
N SER A 25 -5.36 -5.90 -4.27
CA SER A 25 -5.64 -6.21 -5.67
C SER A 25 -4.77 -5.37 -6.61
N TRP A 26 -4.46 -5.88 -7.80
CA TRP A 26 -3.77 -5.13 -8.86
C TRP A 26 -4.51 -3.86 -9.31
N GLN A 27 -5.83 -3.86 -9.18
CA GLN A 27 -6.73 -2.80 -9.61
C GLN A 27 -6.92 -1.71 -8.53
N SER A 28 -6.21 -1.81 -7.41
CA SER A 28 -6.17 -0.75 -6.41
C SER A 28 -5.19 0.35 -6.83
N GLY A 29 -5.54 1.62 -6.62
CA GLY A 29 -4.66 2.75 -6.93
C GLY A 29 -3.34 2.73 -6.15
N CYS A 30 -3.36 2.15 -4.94
CA CYS A 30 -2.14 1.93 -4.16
C CYS A 30 -1.21 0.86 -4.75
N ALA A 31 -1.69 0.01 -5.68
CA ALA A 31 -0.86 -1.03 -6.30
C ALA A 31 0.28 -0.45 -7.17
N GLU A 32 0.16 0.79 -7.65
CA GLU A 32 1.22 1.44 -8.42
C GLU A 32 2.39 1.92 -7.54
N ILE A 33 2.12 2.22 -6.26
CA ILE A 33 3.08 2.86 -5.36
C ILE A 33 3.66 1.91 -4.32
N LEU A 34 2.93 0.86 -3.92
CA LEU A 34 3.37 -0.09 -2.90
C LEU A 34 4.13 -1.27 -3.53
N ASN A 35 5.28 -1.63 -2.97
CA ASN A 35 6.10 -2.74 -3.43
C ASN A 35 6.21 -3.86 -2.39
N ASN A 36 6.20 -3.51 -1.10
CA ASN A 36 6.36 -4.44 0.01
C ASN A 36 5.00 -4.95 0.53
N CYS A 37 4.17 -5.41 -0.39
CA CYS A 37 2.87 -6.03 -0.13
C CYS A 37 2.61 -7.12 -1.17
N ILE A 38 1.79 -8.12 -0.84
CA ILE A 38 1.39 -9.13 -1.83
C ILE A 38 0.29 -8.56 -2.71
N LYS A 39 0.45 -8.69 -4.02
CA LYS A 39 -0.53 -8.24 -5.02
C LYS A 39 -1.13 -9.46 -5.71
N VAL A 40 -2.46 -9.51 -5.76
CA VAL A 40 -3.20 -10.62 -6.37
C VAL A 40 -4.25 -10.08 -7.35
N ASP A 41 -4.67 -10.89 -8.31
CA ASP A 41 -5.90 -10.60 -9.06
C ASP A 41 -7.08 -10.78 -8.10
N TYR A 42 -8.01 -9.82 -8.07
CA TYR A 42 -9.17 -9.90 -7.18
C TYR A 42 -10.08 -11.10 -7.48
N TRP A 43 -10.00 -11.67 -8.70
CA TRP A 43 -10.79 -12.82 -9.12
C TRP A 43 -10.08 -14.16 -8.90
N ASP A 44 -8.78 -14.15 -8.59
CA ASP A 44 -8.01 -15.35 -8.29
C ASP A 44 -8.10 -15.71 -6.80
N ILE A 45 -9.14 -16.47 -6.46
CA ILE A 45 -9.39 -16.93 -5.09
C ILE A 45 -8.30 -17.87 -4.56
N HIS A 46 -7.60 -18.59 -5.44
CA HIS A 46 -6.55 -19.52 -5.03
C HIS A 46 -5.29 -18.76 -4.66
N ALA A 47 -4.88 -17.79 -5.48
CA ALA A 47 -3.76 -16.90 -5.17
C ALA A 47 -4.00 -16.12 -3.87
N LEU A 48 -5.23 -15.62 -3.65
CA LEU A 48 -5.58 -14.95 -2.40
C LEU A 48 -5.49 -15.89 -1.18
N ALA A 49 -6.00 -17.11 -1.30
CA ALA A 49 -5.93 -18.11 -0.23
C ALA A 49 -4.47 -18.49 0.08
N ASP A 50 -3.65 -18.72 -0.96
CA ASP A 50 -2.23 -19.05 -0.83
C ASP A 50 -1.44 -17.90 -0.19
N ALA A 51 -1.76 -16.65 -0.55
CA ALA A 51 -1.15 -15.47 0.06
C ALA A 51 -1.47 -15.36 1.55
N ILE A 52 -2.75 -15.55 1.93
CA ILE A 52 -3.17 -15.55 3.34
C ILE A 52 -2.46 -16.68 4.10
N TYR A 53 -2.47 -17.89 3.53
CA TYR A 53 -1.83 -19.06 4.14
C TYR A 53 -0.33 -18.82 4.36
N SER A 54 0.35 -18.31 3.34
CA SER A 54 1.78 -18.03 3.37
C SER A 54 2.15 -17.01 4.44
N ILE A 55 1.38 -15.92 4.58
CA ILE A 55 1.63 -14.92 5.64
C ILE A 55 1.44 -15.53 7.03
N CYS A 56 0.45 -16.40 7.22
CA CYS A 56 0.15 -17.00 8.52
C CYS A 56 1.10 -18.15 8.92
N HIS A 57 1.78 -18.79 7.97
CA HIS A 57 2.59 -20.00 8.22
C HIS A 57 4.08 -19.82 7.89
N ASN A 58 4.49 -18.65 7.43
CA ASN A 58 5.89 -18.32 7.17
C ASN A 58 6.27 -17.06 7.94
N ASP A 59 6.85 -17.26 9.13
CA ASP A 59 7.27 -16.17 10.02
C ASP A 59 8.27 -15.22 9.33
N SER A 60 9.16 -15.75 8.50
CA SER A 60 10.14 -14.92 7.78
C SER A 60 9.46 -14.00 6.76
N LEU A 61 8.45 -14.50 6.04
CA LEU A 61 7.64 -13.68 5.13
C LEU A 61 6.83 -12.64 5.89
N PHE A 62 6.21 -13.02 7.01
CA PHE A 62 5.46 -12.10 7.86
C PHE A 62 6.33 -10.94 8.32
N HIS A 63 7.49 -11.23 8.92
CA HIS A 63 8.40 -10.21 9.45
C HIS A 63 8.97 -9.33 8.33
N TYR A 64 9.34 -9.91 7.19
CA TYR A 64 9.80 -9.15 6.03
C TYR A 64 8.74 -8.13 5.57
N LEU A 65 7.49 -8.57 5.35
CA LEU A 65 6.41 -7.69 4.91
C LEU A 65 6.02 -6.65 5.97
N GLN A 66 6.10 -7.01 7.25
CA GLN A 66 5.85 -6.10 8.36
C GLN A 66 6.90 -4.97 8.40
N GLU A 67 8.19 -5.31 8.35
CA GLU A 67 9.27 -4.35 8.49
C GLU A 67 9.45 -3.49 7.22
N GLU A 68 9.58 -4.12 6.06
CA GLU A 68 9.81 -3.39 4.81
C GLU A 68 8.55 -2.68 4.34
N GLY A 69 7.37 -3.26 4.59
CA GLY A 69 6.10 -2.60 4.35
C GLY A 69 5.98 -1.31 5.15
N LYS A 70 6.29 -1.37 6.46
CA LYS A 70 6.29 -0.18 7.31
C LYS A 70 7.32 0.86 6.83
N ARG A 71 8.55 0.45 6.54
CA ARG A 71 9.61 1.36 6.05
C ARG A 71 9.21 2.08 4.76
N GLU A 72 8.54 1.39 3.84
CA GLU A 72 8.04 1.97 2.60
C GLU A 72 6.99 3.06 2.87
N VAL A 73 5.95 2.74 3.65
CA VAL A 73 4.85 3.70 3.89
C VAL A 73 5.24 4.84 4.81
N ASP A 74 6.24 4.68 5.68
CA ASP A 74 6.80 5.77 6.49
C ASP A 74 7.47 6.85 5.61
N GLN A 75 7.82 6.55 4.35
CA GLN A 75 8.31 7.55 3.39
C GLN A 75 7.19 8.35 2.71
N ILE A 76 5.96 7.84 2.72
CA ILE A 76 4.79 8.45 2.11
C ILE A 76 4.11 9.33 3.16
N THR A 77 4.43 10.62 3.14
CA THR A 77 4.03 11.57 4.20
C THR A 77 3.13 12.67 3.67
N TRP A 78 2.13 13.05 4.45
CA TRP A 78 1.21 14.15 4.14
C TRP A 78 1.94 15.49 4.05
N GLU A 79 3.03 15.67 4.80
CA GLU A 79 3.84 16.88 4.78
C GLU A 79 4.52 17.11 3.42
N LYS A 80 5.03 16.04 2.78
CA LYS A 80 5.61 16.12 1.43
C LYS A 80 4.55 16.55 0.42
N VAL A 81 3.37 15.93 0.46
CA VAL A 81 2.23 16.24 -0.43
C VAL A 81 1.74 17.67 -0.21
N GLY A 82 1.54 18.08 1.04
CA GLY A 82 1.06 19.42 1.39
C GLY A 82 2.02 20.52 0.97
N ARG A 83 3.34 20.30 1.11
CA ARG A 83 4.36 21.24 0.61
C ARG A 83 4.28 21.40 -0.90
N TRP A 84 4.17 20.30 -1.63
CA TRP A 84 4.07 20.32 -3.09
C TRP A 84 2.81 21.04 -3.57
N ILE A 85 1.66 20.78 -2.96
CA ILE A 85 0.40 21.48 -3.28
C ILE A 85 0.52 22.99 -3.02
N LYS A 86 1.11 23.38 -1.89
CA LYS A 86 1.34 24.80 -1.56
C LYS A 86 2.23 25.48 -2.61
N GLU A 87 3.32 24.84 -3.01
CA GLU A 87 4.21 25.37 -4.04
C GLU A 87 3.48 25.52 -5.39
N LEU A 88 2.63 24.56 -5.76
CA LEU A 88 1.81 24.64 -6.97
C LEU A 88 0.87 25.85 -6.93
N TYR A 89 0.22 26.11 -5.80
CA TYR A 89 -0.65 27.27 -5.63
C TYR A 89 0.12 28.58 -5.75
N ILE A 90 1.27 28.70 -5.07
CA ILE A 90 2.13 29.89 -5.16
C ILE A 90 2.58 30.14 -6.61
N ARG A 91 3.01 29.10 -7.33
CA ARG A 91 3.42 29.21 -8.74
C ARG A 91 2.27 29.64 -9.65
N THR A 92 1.04 29.25 -9.33
CA THR A 92 -0.14 29.56 -10.13
C THR A 92 -0.63 30.99 -9.87
N LEU A 93 -0.57 31.46 -8.62
CA LEU A 93 -0.97 32.81 -8.23
C LEU A 93 0.05 33.89 -8.63
N ASN A 94 1.33 33.54 -8.76
CA ASN A 94 2.40 34.45 -9.18
C ASN A 94 2.62 34.46 -10.71
N LYS A 95 1.71 33.85 -11.48
CA LYS A 95 1.60 34.03 -12.94
C LYS A 95 0.64 35.17 -13.23
#